data_AF-A0A5K7WYM0-F1
#
_entry.id   AF-A0A5K7WYM0-F1
#
_cell.length_a   1.000
_cell.length_b   1.000
_cell.length_c   1.000
_cell.angle_alpha   90.00
_cell.angle_beta   90.00
_cell.angle_gamma   90.00
#
_symmetry.space_group_name_H-M   'P 1'
#
loop_
_entity.id
_entity.type
_entity.pdbx_description
1 polymer ?
#
loop_
_entity_poly.entity_id
_entity_poly.type
_entity_poly.pdbx_seq_one_letter_code
_entity_poly.pdbx_strand_id
1 'polypeptide(L)'
;MDLQTAYYRAIAFVILFIATKIILNILGSTLNFLAELPILRSVNHLGGAVLGFAEIYLILFFLLYAGSLTPVSEIQSAIDKSSLAQSMITHTPYFSNLLKEIWVAFAGLIG
;
A
#
# COMPACT_ATOMS: atom_id res chain seq x y z
N MET A 1 20.77 -45.55 0.08
CA MET A 1 20.50 -44.80 1.32
C MET A 1 20.12 -45.84 2.37
N ASP A 2 20.92 -45.97 3.43
CA ASP A 2 20.70 -46.98 4.46
C ASP A 2 19.49 -46.62 5.34
N LEU A 3 18.67 -47.62 5.68
CA LEU A 3 17.42 -47.46 6.43
C LEU A 3 17.67 -46.84 7.82
N GLN A 4 18.83 -47.13 8.41
CA GLN A 4 19.23 -46.59 9.72
C GLN A 4 19.48 -45.07 9.64
N THR A 5 20.06 -44.60 8.53
CA THR A 5 20.31 -43.17 8.31
C THR A 5 19.00 -42.40 8.13
N ALA A 6 18.04 -42.98 7.41
CA ALA A 6 16.70 -42.39 7.27
C ALA A 6 15.96 -42.32 8.61
N TYR A 7 16.07 -43.37 9.42
CA TYR A 7 15.47 -43.45 10.76
C TYR A 7 16.02 -42.37 11.70
N TYR A 8 17.35 -42.20 11.77
CA TYR A 8 17.98 -41.19 12.62
C TYR A 8 17.62 -39.76 12.19
N ARG A 9 17.55 -39.50 10.88
CA ARG A 9 17.13 -38.21 10.32
C ARG A 9 15.67 -37.90 10.65
N ALA A 10 14.78 -38.89 10.58
CA ALA A 10 13.37 -38.71 10.93
C ALA A 10 13.20 -38.37 12.41
N ILE A 11 13.89 -39.07 13.31
CA ILE A 11 13.86 -38.77 14.75
C ILE A 11 14.44 -37.38 15.04
N ALA A 12 15.58 -37.03 14.45
CA ALA A 12 16.18 -35.70 14.60
C ALA A 12 15.24 -34.59 14.10
N PHE A 13 14.57 -34.80 12.97
CA PHE A 13 13.57 -33.86 12.44
C PHE A 13 12.41 -33.67 13.42
N VAL A 14 11.87 -34.76 13.98
CA VAL A 14 10.76 -34.68 14.95
C VAL A 14 11.19 -33.91 16.21
N ILE A 15 12.37 -34.20 16.75
CA ILE A 15 12.90 -33.50 17.93
C ILE A 15 13.11 -32.02 17.65
N LEU A 16 13.77 -31.68 16.52
CA LEU A 16 14.00 -30.30 16.13
C LEU A 16 12.70 -29.56 15.83
N PHE A 17 11.73 -30.22 15.20
CA PHE A 17 10.43 -29.65 14.90
C PHE A 17 9.67 -29.31 16.18
N ILE A 18 9.64 -30.23 17.16
CA ILE A 18 9.01 -29.98 18.46
C ILE A 18 9.73 -28.85 19.21
N ALA A 19 11.06 -28.89 19.28
CA ALA A 19 11.84 -27.84 19.94
C ALA A 19 11.61 -26.46 19.30
N THR A 20 11.66 -26.38 17.98
CA THR A 20 11.40 -25.15 17.22
C THR A 20 9.97 -24.67 17.43
N LYS A 21 8.98 -25.58 17.42
CA LYS A 21 7.57 -25.24 17.66
C LYS A 21 7.36 -24.67 19.06
N ILE A 22 8.02 -25.23 20.08
CA ILE A 22 7.97 -24.71 21.46
C ILE A 22 8.57 -23.30 21.52
N ILE A 23 9.75 -23.11 20.94
CA ILE A 23 10.43 -21.80 20.89
C ILE A 23 9.55 -20.76 20.17
N LEU A 24 9.00 -21.11 19.01
CA LEU A 24 8.11 -20.23 18.25
C LEU A 24 6.82 -19.91 19.02
N ASN A 25 6.25 -20.84 19.78
CA ASN A 25 5.08 -20.56 20.62
C ASN A 25 5.40 -19.61 21.77
N ILE A 26 6.56 -19.78 22.42
CA ILE A 26 7.01 -18.88 23.49
C ILE A 26 7.26 -17.49 22.92
N LEU A 27 8.01 -17.39 21.82
CA LEU A 27 8.26 -16.12 21.14
C LEU A 27 6.96 -15.47 20.65
N GLY A 28 6.07 -16.25 20.04
CA GLY A 28 4.75 -15.78 19.61
C GLY A 28 3.91 -15.24 20.76
N SER A 29 3.91 -15.91 21.92
CA SER A 29 3.24 -15.43 23.14
C SER A 29 3.86 -14.13 23.67
N THR A 30 5.20 -13.99 23.63
CA THR A 30 5.86 -12.74 24.01
C THR A 30 5.62 -11.61 23.01
N LEU A 31 5.49 -11.92 21.73
CA LEU A 31 5.06 -10.95 20.71
C LEU A 31 3.58 -10.59 20.88
N ASN A 32 2.75 -11.49 21.38
CA ASN A 32 1.36 -11.17 21.72
C ASN A 32 1.27 -10.09 22.80
N PHE A 33 2.20 -10.07 23.77
CA PHE A 33 2.34 -8.95 24.71
C PHE A 33 2.73 -7.62 24.01
N LEU A 34 3.61 -7.67 22.99
CA LEU A 34 3.93 -6.49 22.17
C LEU A 34 2.78 -6.08 21.23
N ALA A 35 1.95 -7.01 20.79
CA ALA A 35 0.77 -6.77 19.96
C ALA A 35 -0.46 -6.30 20.78
N GLU A 36 -0.48 -6.61 22.09
CA GLU A 36 -1.37 -6.05 23.10
C GLU A 36 -0.97 -4.63 23.52
N LEU A 37 0.28 -4.21 23.24
CA LEU A 37 0.60 -2.79 23.31
C LEU A 37 -0.23 -2.07 22.24
N PRO A 38 -1.14 -1.15 22.64
CA PRO A 38 -2.07 -0.47 21.73
C PRO A 38 -1.35 0.22 20.56
N ILE A 39 -0.05 0.49 20.72
CA ILE A 39 0.85 1.07 19.73
C ILE A 39 0.87 0.28 18.41
N LEU A 40 0.88 -1.07 18.42
CA LEU A 40 0.93 -1.84 17.16
C LEU A 40 -0.38 -1.75 16.36
N ARG A 41 -1.54 -1.78 17.04
CA ARG A 41 -2.86 -1.56 16.40
C ARG A 41 -3.03 -0.12 15.97
N SER A 42 -2.60 0.84 16.78
CA SER A 42 -2.63 2.27 16.44
C SER A 42 -1.72 2.60 15.27
N VAL A 43 -0.53 2.00 15.16
CA VAL A 43 0.36 2.16 14.01
C VAL A 43 -0.24 1.53 12.75
N ASN A 44 -0.88 0.35 12.85
CA ASN A 44 -1.56 -0.24 11.70
C ASN A 44 -2.76 0.60 11.24
N HIS A 45 -3.54 1.14 12.19
CA HIS A 45 -4.66 2.03 11.89
C HIS A 45 -4.20 3.39 11.35
N LEU A 46 -3.14 3.98 11.90
CA LEU A 46 -2.53 5.21 11.40
C LEU A 46 -1.91 5.01 10.02
N GLY A 47 -1.23 3.88 9.81
CA GLY A 47 -0.70 3.50 8.51
C GLY A 47 -1.83 3.35 7.48
N GLY A 48 -2.90 2.65 7.83
CA GLY A 48 -4.10 2.54 7.00
C GLY A 48 -4.77 3.89 6.75
N ALA A 49 -4.84 4.78 7.74
CA ALA A 49 -5.41 6.12 7.58
C ALA A 49 -4.55 7.01 6.67
N VAL A 50 -3.22 6.96 6.80
CA VAL A 50 -2.28 7.69 5.92
C VAL A 50 -2.36 7.15 4.49
N LEU A 51 -2.37 5.83 4.32
CA LEU A 51 -2.50 5.21 3.00
C LEU A 51 -3.87 5.51 2.37
N GLY A 52 -4.95 5.43 3.13
CA GLY A 52 -6.29 5.78 2.64
C GLY A 52 -6.43 7.27 2.32
N PHE A 53 -5.80 8.15 3.10
CA PHE A 53 -5.71 9.57 2.77
C PHE A 53 -4.94 9.80 1.47
N ALA A 54 -3.81 9.12 1.29
CA ALA A 54 -3.02 9.19 0.06
C ALA A 54 -3.82 8.66 -1.15
N GLU A 55 -4.55 7.55 -0.99
CA GLU A 55 -5.42 6.98 -2.02
C GLU A 55 -6.49 7.97 -2.47
N ILE A 56 -7.24 8.56 -1.53
CA ILE A 56 -8.30 9.54 -1.82
C ILE A 56 -7.71 10.82 -2.44
N TYR A 57 -6.56 11.29 -1.95
CA TYR A 57 -5.85 12.43 -2.53
C TYR A 57 -5.50 12.19 -4.00
N LEU A 58 -4.97 11.01 -4.33
CA LEU A 58 -4.62 10.64 -5.70
C LEU A 58 -5.87 10.57 -6.59
N ILE A 59 -6.95 9.93 -6.13
CA ILE A 59 -8.21 9.85 -6.89
C ILE A 59 -8.75 11.25 -7.20
N LEU A 60 -8.79 12.15 -6.20
CA LEU A 60 -9.21 13.53 -6.39
C LEU A 60 -8.30 14.29 -7.36
N PHE A 61 -6.98 14.11 -7.23
CA PHE A 61 -6.03 14.71 -8.16
C PHE A 61 -6.29 14.27 -9.61
N PHE A 62 -6.54 12.97 -9.85
CA PHE A 62 -6.88 12.47 -11.18
C PHE A 62 -8.16 13.12 -11.74
N LEU A 63 -9.22 13.19 -10.93
CA LEU A 63 -10.50 13.81 -11.34
C LEU A 63 -10.34 15.30 -11.66
N LEU A 64 -9.62 16.04 -10.81
CA LEU A 64 -9.37 17.46 -10.99
C LEU A 64 -8.50 17.74 -12.21
N TYR A 65 -7.45 16.95 -12.42
CA TYR A 65 -6.57 17.07 -13.58
C TYR A 65 -7.33 16.76 -14.88
N ALA A 66 -8.08 15.66 -14.92
CA ALA A 66 -8.94 15.34 -16.05
C ALA A 66 -9.95 16.46 -16.33
N GLY A 67 -10.60 16.98 -15.30
CA GLY A 67 -11.51 18.14 -15.39
C GLY A 67 -10.84 19.38 -15.97
N SER A 68 -9.60 19.68 -15.56
CA SER A 68 -8.83 20.83 -16.07
C SER A 68 -8.43 20.71 -17.54
N LEU A 69 -8.39 19.49 -18.10
CA LEU A 69 -8.12 19.26 -19.51
C LEU A 69 -9.39 19.35 -20.36
N THR A 70 -10.57 19.31 -19.74
CA THR A 70 -11.83 19.45 -20.47
C THR A 70 -12.17 20.93 -20.67
N PRO A 71 -12.53 21.36 -21.89
CA PRO A 71 -12.87 22.76 -22.17
C PRO A 71 -14.32 23.08 -21.74
N VAL A 72 -14.70 22.74 -20.51
CA VAL A 72 -16.03 22.99 -19.95
C VAL A 72 -15.94 24.14 -18.95
N SER A 73 -16.58 25.26 -19.29
CA SER A 73 -16.45 26.52 -18.54
C SER A 73 -16.88 26.43 -17.08
N GLU A 74 -17.90 25.62 -16.78
CA GLU A 74 -18.43 25.41 -15.43
C GLU A 74 -17.43 24.64 -14.56
N ILE A 75 -16.78 23.62 -15.12
CA ILE A 75 -15.77 22.80 -14.43
C ILE A 75 -14.52 23.63 -14.17
N GLN A 76 -14.06 24.37 -15.17
CA GLN A 76 -12.89 25.24 -15.03
C GLN A 76 -13.13 26.32 -13.96
N SER A 77 -14.29 26.98 -13.98
CA SER A 77 -14.66 27.98 -12.98
C SER A 77 -14.75 27.39 -11.56
N ALA A 78 -15.24 26.15 -11.42
CA ALA A 78 -15.32 25.47 -10.13
C ALA A 78 -13.94 25.11 -9.57
N ILE A 79 -13.01 24.66 -10.42
CA ILE A 79 -11.62 24.38 -10.05
C ILE A 79 -10.90 25.68 -9.67
N ASP A 80 -11.04 26.73 -10.48
CA ASP A 80 -10.33 28.00 -10.29
C ASP A 80 -10.74 28.70 -8.98
N LYS A 81 -12.02 28.59 -8.59
CA LYS A 81 -12.55 29.13 -7.32
C LYS A 81 -12.04 28.38 -6.09
N SER A 82 -11.56 27.15 -6.24
CA SER A 82 -11.10 26.33 -5.13
C SER A 82 -9.58 26.39 -4.99
N SER A 83 -9.10 27.11 -3.97
CA SER A 83 -7.67 27.18 -3.64
C SER A 83 -7.08 25.81 -3.31
N LEU A 84 -7.88 24.90 -2.74
CA LEU A 84 -7.47 23.52 -2.49
C LEU A 84 -7.28 22.75 -3.80
N ALA A 85 -8.21 22.87 -4.75
CA ALA A 85 -8.12 22.20 -6.04
C ALA A 85 -6.89 22.69 -6.84
N GLN A 86 -6.68 24.00 -6.90
CA GLN A 86 -5.49 24.58 -7.53
C GLN A 86 -4.20 24.10 -6.86
N SER A 87 -4.18 24.04 -5.53
CA SER A 87 -3.00 23.58 -4.78
C SER A 87 -2.70 22.10 -5.07
N MET A 88 -3.71 21.23 -5.12
CA MET A 88 -3.56 19.81 -5.46
C MET A 88 -2.99 19.59 -6.87
N ILE A 89 -3.50 20.34 -7.86
CA ILE A 89 -3.02 20.23 -9.25
C ILE A 89 -1.57 20.73 -9.38
N THR A 90 -1.23 21.80 -8.65
CA THR A 90 0.08 22.47 -8.78
C THR A 90 1.19 21.76 -8.00
N HIS A 91 0.91 21.21 -6.81
CA HIS A 91 1.91 20.61 -5.92
C HIS A 91 2.23 19.13 -6.20
N THR A 92 1.59 18.51 -7.20
CA THR A 92 1.83 17.10 -7.55
C THR A 92 2.53 16.91 -8.90
N PRO A 93 3.64 17.62 -9.20
CA PRO A 93 4.20 17.70 -10.56
C PRO A 93 4.74 16.36 -11.08
N TYR A 94 5.18 15.45 -10.20
CA TYR A 94 5.68 14.13 -10.60
C TYR A 94 4.57 13.27 -11.24
N PHE A 95 3.37 13.26 -10.64
CA PHE A 95 2.24 12.49 -11.15
C PHE A 95 1.63 13.10 -12.42
N SER A 96 1.68 14.43 -12.57
CA SER A 96 1.23 15.10 -13.80
C SER A 96 2.00 14.65 -15.04
N ASN A 97 3.30 14.40 -14.93
CA ASN A 97 4.13 13.91 -16.04
C ASN A 97 3.82 12.45 -16.38
N LEU A 98 3.73 11.60 -15.36
CA LEU A 98 3.35 10.19 -15.52
C LEU A 98 1.98 10.06 -16.21
N LEU A 99 1.04 10.94 -15.84
CA LEU A 99 -0.29 10.99 -16.44
C LEU A 99 -0.29 11.38 -17.91
N LYS A 100 0.52 12.36 -18.30
CA LYS A 100 0.67 12.75 -19.71
C LYS A 100 1.20 11.57 -20.53
N GLU A 101 2.18 10.85 -20.02
CA GLU A 101 2.72 9.67 -20.69
C GLU A 101 1.68 8.55 -20.82
N ILE A 102 0.96 8.21 -19.75
CA ILE A 102 -0.10 7.20 -19.76
C ILE A 102 -1.22 7.59 -20.73
N TRP A 103 -1.65 8.86 -20.71
CA TRP A 103 -2.71 9.35 -21.59
C TRP A 103 -2.31 9.30 -23.07
N VAL A 104 -1.10 9.72 -23.41
CA VAL A 104 -0.56 9.64 -24.78
C VAL A 104 -0.44 8.19 -25.23
N ALA A 105 0.06 7.30 -24.36
CA ALA A 105 0.15 5.88 -24.65
C ALA A 105 -1.24 5.25 -24.87
N PHE A 106 -2.23 5.61 -24.05
CA PHE A 106 -3.61 5.15 -24.21
C PHE A 106 -4.21 5.68 -25.51
N ALA A 107 -4.13 6.99 -25.78
CA ALA A 107 -4.65 7.61 -27.00
C ALA A 107 -4.06 7.01 -28.29
N GLY A 108 -2.77 6.63 -28.27
CA GLY A 108 -2.13 5.92 -29.37
C GLY A 108 -2.50 4.44 -29.51
N LEU A 109 -3.17 3.85 -28.52
CA LEU A 109 -3.63 2.44 -28.53
C LEU A 109 -5.07 2.31 -29.04
N ILE A 110 -5.87 3.37 -28.89
CA ILE A 110 -7.26 3.47 -29.40
C ILE A 110 -7.40 4.22 -30.73
N GLY A 111 -6.33 4.83 -31.25
CA GLY A 111 -6.27 5.48 -32.57
C GLY A 111 -5.55 4.62 -33.59
#